data_AF-A0A2T2NSZ4-F1
#
_entry.id   AF-A0A2T2NSZ4-F1
#
_cell.length_a   1.000
_cell.length_b   1.000
_cell.length_c   1.000
_cell.angle_alpha   90.00
_cell.angle_beta   90.00
_cell.angle_gamma   90.00
#
_symmetry.space_group_name_H-M   'P 1'
#
loop_
_entity.id
_entity.type
_entity.pdbx_description
1 polymer ?
#
loop_
_entity_poly.entity_id
_entity_poly.type
_entity_poly.pdbx_seq_one_letter_code
_entity_poly.pdbx_strand_id
1 'polypeptide(L)'
;ASFRTIINAKDGIIVGWYKYGPRYSGARRNPPVYTLPRLKNWHDISFLAWKDQVERRGKPMRGLRYIFSAPIANDQTRSIALHAMFPDGSVDEIEDACPMMLVWRNRRTFLHGTDEFKALLGSPNGRGAALILITHKGAFGPKTRISSVSLF
;
A
#
# COMPACT_ATOMS: atom_id res chain seq x y z
N ALA A 1 -9.06 -13.86 6.32
CA ALA A 1 -8.09 -12.82 5.92
C ALA A 1 -7.03 -12.70 7.01
N SER A 2 -5.86 -12.17 6.68
CA SER A 2 -4.85 -11.79 7.67
C SER A 2 -4.34 -10.40 7.32
N PHE A 3 -4.80 -9.43 8.09
CA PHE A 3 -4.39 -8.04 7.98
C PHE A 3 -3.61 -7.64 9.23
N ARG A 4 -2.38 -7.17 9.06
CA ARG A 4 -1.59 -6.55 10.13
C ARG A 4 -1.23 -5.15 9.69
N THR A 5 -1.70 -4.17 10.45
CA THR A 5 -1.52 -2.75 10.17
C THR A 5 -0.90 -2.08 11.39
N ILE A 6 0.18 -1.33 11.19
CA ILE A 6 0.76 -0.45 12.21
C ILE A 6 0.30 0.97 11.90
N ILE A 7 -0.08 1.73 12.93
CA ILE A 7 -0.52 3.11 12.80
C ILE A 7 0.27 3.98 13.75
N ASN A 8 0.88 5.02 13.20
CA ASN A 8 1.43 6.13 13.96
C ASN A 8 0.67 7.40 13.56
N ALA A 9 -0.35 7.72 14.36
CA ALA A 9 -1.20 8.91 14.15
C ALA A 9 -0.48 10.22 14.47
N LYS A 10 0.61 10.19 15.25
CA LYS A 10 1.41 11.39 15.53
C LYS A 10 2.12 11.88 14.27
N ASP A 11 2.72 10.95 13.54
CA ASP A 11 3.56 11.27 12.36
C ASP A 11 2.84 11.07 11.02
N GLY A 12 1.58 10.61 11.05
CA GLY A 12 0.77 10.46 9.86
C GLY A 12 1.11 9.21 9.05
N ILE A 13 1.37 8.08 9.71
CA ILE A 13 1.90 6.87 9.05
C ILE A 13 0.93 5.70 9.24
N ILE A 14 0.65 5.01 8.13
CA ILE A 14 0.06 3.68 8.12
C ILE A 14 1.07 2.72 7.48
N VAL A 15 1.34 1.59 8.11
CA VAL A 15 2.14 0.50 7.53
C VAL A 15 1.24 -0.71 7.36
N GLY A 16 0.94 -1.06 6.11
CA GLY A 16 0.31 -2.35 5.78
C GLY A 16 1.36 -3.44 5.78
N TRP A 17 1.53 -4.11 6.92
CA TRP A 17 2.54 -5.17 7.08
C TRP A 17 2.13 -6.42 6.32
N TYR A 18 0.97 -6.97 6.67
CA TYR A 18 0.41 -8.14 5.98
C TYR A 18 -0.95 -7.77 5.41
N LYS A 19 -1.15 -8.03 4.11
CA LYS A 19 -2.35 -7.65 3.36
C LYS A 19 -3.03 -8.83 2.67
N TYR A 20 -3.14 -9.97 3.36
CA TYR A 20 -3.76 -11.17 2.79
C TYR A 20 -5.29 -11.09 2.86
N GLY A 21 -5.89 -10.67 1.75
CA GLY A 21 -7.33 -10.49 1.61
C GLY A 21 -8.13 -11.79 1.76
N PRO A 22 -9.42 -11.70 2.10
CA PRO A 22 -10.26 -12.88 2.33
C PRO A 22 -10.49 -13.72 1.07
N ARG A 23 -10.45 -13.14 -0.13
CA ARG A 23 -10.48 -13.93 -1.39
C ARG A 23 -9.27 -14.86 -1.50
N TYR A 24 -8.07 -14.33 -1.19
CA TYR A 24 -6.82 -15.10 -1.20
C TYR A 24 -6.82 -16.16 -0.08
N SER A 25 -7.17 -15.78 1.15
CA SER A 25 -7.15 -16.70 2.29
C SER A 25 -8.29 -17.73 2.25
N GLY A 26 -9.47 -17.34 1.78
CA GLY A 26 -10.67 -18.18 1.74
C GLY A 26 -10.54 -19.33 0.76
N ALA A 27 -9.94 -19.08 -0.42
CA ALA A 27 -9.64 -20.12 -1.40
C ALA A 27 -8.64 -21.19 -0.91
N ARG A 28 -7.90 -20.92 0.18
CA ARG A 28 -6.91 -21.83 0.79
C ARG A 28 -7.43 -22.56 2.04
N ARG A 29 -8.71 -22.38 2.39
CA ARG A 29 -9.35 -23.11 3.50
C ARG A 29 -9.80 -24.50 3.02
N ASN A 30 -10.03 -25.41 3.96
CA ASN A 30 -10.67 -26.70 3.71
C ASN A 30 -11.96 -26.80 4.55
N PRO A 31 -13.17 -26.69 3.97
CA PRO A 31 -13.44 -26.42 2.55
C PRO A 31 -13.12 -24.95 2.15
N PRO A 32 -12.93 -24.66 0.84
CA PRO A 32 -12.76 -23.30 0.36
C PRO A 32 -13.97 -22.40 0.66
N VAL A 33 -13.71 -21.14 1.01
CA VAL A 33 -14.75 -20.16 1.34
C VAL A 33 -14.75 -19.01 0.34
N TYR A 34 -15.86 -18.85 -0.39
CA TYR A 34 -16.07 -17.78 -1.38
C TYR A 34 -17.13 -16.75 -0.96
N THR A 35 -17.96 -17.06 0.03
CA THR A 35 -18.89 -16.10 0.63
C THR A 35 -18.09 -15.18 1.57
N LEU A 36 -17.82 -13.96 1.11
CA LEU A 36 -17.00 -12.98 1.84
C LEU A 36 -17.88 -11.86 2.40
N PRO A 37 -17.54 -11.32 3.59
CA PRO A 37 -18.25 -10.16 4.14
C PRO A 37 -18.11 -8.94 3.23
N ARG A 38 -19.02 -7.97 3.38
CA ARG A 38 -18.94 -6.68 2.65
C ARG A 38 -17.64 -5.94 2.99
N LEU A 39 -17.31 -5.87 4.28
CA LEU A 39 -16.03 -5.33 4.76
C LEU A 39 -14.93 -6.38 4.57
N LYS A 40 -14.28 -6.36 3.41
CA LYS A 40 -13.27 -7.36 3.02
C LYS A 40 -11.94 -6.77 2.59
N ASN A 41 -11.90 -5.48 2.28
CA ASN A 41 -10.70 -4.86 1.75
C ASN A 41 -9.84 -4.26 2.86
N TRP A 42 -8.53 -4.35 2.69
CA TRP A 42 -7.58 -3.77 3.63
C TRP A 42 -7.74 -2.25 3.75
N HIS A 43 -8.00 -1.53 2.65
CA HIS A 43 -8.13 -0.07 2.69
C HIS A 43 -9.24 0.41 3.63
N ASP A 44 -10.42 -0.21 3.58
CA ASP A 44 -11.54 0.15 4.47
C ASP A 44 -11.20 -0.13 5.94
N ILE A 45 -10.61 -1.30 6.22
CA ILE A 45 -10.24 -1.70 7.58
C ILE A 45 -9.14 -0.80 8.14
N SER A 46 -8.13 -0.47 7.34
CA SER A 46 -7.06 0.46 7.72
C SER A 46 -7.56 1.88 7.90
N PHE A 47 -8.54 2.33 7.11
CA PHE A 47 -9.19 3.62 7.33
C PHE A 47 -9.92 3.67 8.67
N LEU A 48 -10.69 2.63 9.01
CA LEU A 48 -11.37 2.55 10.31
C LEU A 48 -10.36 2.61 11.47
N ALA A 49 -9.26 1.87 11.37
CA ALA A 49 -8.20 1.90 12.36
C ALA A 49 -7.49 3.27 12.42
N TRP A 50 -7.27 3.94 11.29
CA TRP A 50 -6.72 5.30 11.24
C TRP A 50 -7.64 6.28 11.95
N LYS A 51 -8.93 6.26 11.60
CA LYS A 51 -9.98 7.10 12.20
C LYS A 51 -9.99 6.96 13.73
N ASP A 52 -10.05 5.72 14.20
CA ASP A 52 -10.04 5.38 15.61
C ASP A 52 -8.78 5.90 16.34
N GLN A 53 -7.59 5.76 15.74
CA GLN A 53 -6.33 6.23 16.33
C GLN A 53 -6.22 7.75 16.37
N VAL A 54 -6.68 8.47 15.33
CA VAL A 54 -6.64 9.93 15.35
C VAL A 54 -7.65 10.51 16.33
N GLU A 55 -8.84 9.92 16.45
CA GLU A 55 -9.87 10.34 17.41
C GLU A 55 -9.37 10.19 18.86
N ARG A 56 -8.84 9.01 19.22
CA ARG A 56 -8.31 8.76 20.57
C ARG A 56 -7.14 9.68 20.95
N ARG A 57 -6.40 10.19 19.97
CA ARG A 57 -5.20 11.02 20.18
C ARG A 57 -5.44 12.51 19.91
N GLY A 58 -6.67 12.92 19.62
CA GLY A 58 -7.00 14.31 19.26
C GLY A 58 -6.21 14.81 18.04
N LYS A 59 -5.93 13.94 17.06
CA LYS A 59 -5.20 14.28 15.83
C LYS A 59 -6.17 14.54 14.68
N PRO A 60 -5.78 15.38 13.70
CA PRO A 60 -6.64 15.65 12.56
C PRO A 60 -6.74 14.43 11.64
N MET A 61 -7.96 14.12 11.19
CA MET A 61 -8.22 13.05 10.21
C MET A 61 -7.36 13.18 8.94
N ARG A 62 -7.11 14.42 8.51
CA ARG A 62 -6.34 14.78 7.32
C ARG A 62 -4.82 14.73 7.54
N GLY A 63 -4.36 14.31 8.72
CA GLY A 63 -2.94 14.22 9.08
C GLY A 63 -2.20 13.02 8.50
N LEU A 64 -2.82 12.20 7.65
CA LEU A 64 -2.17 11.06 7.00
C LEU A 64 -1.15 11.55 5.95
N ARG A 65 0.12 11.15 6.10
CA ARG A 65 1.25 11.58 5.26
C ARG A 65 1.85 10.45 4.44
N TYR A 66 1.96 9.25 5.03
CA TYR A 66 2.63 8.10 4.40
C TYR A 66 1.84 6.81 4.58
N ILE A 67 1.80 6.00 3.53
CA ILE A 67 1.26 4.65 3.55
C ILE A 67 2.35 3.71 3.03
N PHE A 68 2.84 2.83 3.89
CA PHE A 68 3.85 1.84 3.56
C PHE A 68 3.20 0.49 3.26
N SER A 69 3.75 -0.25 2.30
CA SER A 69 3.39 -1.64 2.01
C SER A 69 4.64 -2.50 2.15
N ALA A 70 4.79 -3.25 3.23
CA ALA A 70 6.00 -4.02 3.49
C ALA A 70 5.73 -5.26 4.36
N PRO A 71 6.14 -6.48 3.97
CA PRO A 71 6.87 -6.81 2.74
C PRO A 71 5.97 -6.86 1.51
N ILE A 72 6.59 -6.80 0.33
CA ILE A 72 5.93 -7.04 -0.95
C ILE A 72 6.22 -8.48 -1.37
N ALA A 73 5.28 -9.39 -1.10
CA ALA A 73 5.46 -10.82 -1.35
C ALA A 73 4.75 -11.35 -2.61
N ASN A 74 4.03 -10.51 -3.37
CA ASN A 74 3.35 -10.96 -4.59
C ASN A 74 4.13 -10.59 -5.84
N ASP A 75 4.25 -11.54 -6.75
CA ASP A 75 5.10 -11.43 -7.94
C ASP A 75 4.63 -10.34 -8.89
N GLN A 76 3.33 -10.10 -8.97
CA GLN A 76 2.79 -9.02 -9.80
C GLN A 76 3.31 -7.64 -9.36
N THR A 77 3.29 -7.33 -8.06
CA THR A 77 3.84 -6.06 -7.58
C THR A 77 5.37 -6.04 -7.74
N ARG A 78 6.06 -7.16 -7.47
CA ARG A 78 7.52 -7.25 -7.62
C ARG A 78 7.96 -6.99 -9.07
N SER A 79 7.30 -7.61 -10.05
CA SER A 79 7.55 -7.38 -11.48
C SER A 79 7.28 -5.93 -11.90
N ILE A 80 6.17 -5.32 -11.45
CA ILE A 80 5.91 -3.89 -11.70
C ILE A 80 7.00 -3.01 -11.08
N ALA A 81 7.43 -3.32 -9.86
CA ALA A 81 8.49 -2.58 -9.17
C ALA A 81 9.84 -2.71 -9.88
N LEU A 82 10.16 -3.89 -10.37
CA LEU A 82 11.36 -4.15 -11.17
C LEU A 82 11.37 -3.29 -12.43
N HIS A 83 10.31 -3.33 -13.25
CA HIS A 83 10.23 -2.51 -14.46
C HIS A 83 10.27 -1.00 -14.17
N ALA A 84 9.70 -0.56 -13.06
CA ALA A 84 9.79 0.84 -12.64
C ALA A 84 11.21 1.25 -12.21
N MET A 85 11.98 0.33 -11.61
CA MET A 85 13.35 0.58 -11.15
C MET A 85 14.39 0.44 -12.27
N PHE A 86 14.17 -0.50 -13.19
CA PHE A 86 15.12 -0.88 -14.25
C PHE A 86 14.39 -0.89 -15.60
N PRO A 87 13.98 0.28 -16.12
CA PRO A 87 13.22 0.37 -17.37
C PRO A 87 14.01 -0.10 -18.60
N ASP A 88 15.34 -0.17 -18.49
CA ASP A 88 16.25 -0.69 -19.51
C ASP A 88 16.35 -2.23 -19.52
N GLY A 89 15.71 -2.92 -18.57
CA GLY A 89 15.80 -4.37 -18.44
C GLY A 89 17.17 -4.85 -17.95
N SER A 90 17.93 -3.98 -17.27
CA SER A 90 19.25 -4.35 -16.70
C SER A 90 19.18 -5.41 -15.60
N VAL A 91 17.98 -5.73 -15.11
CA VAL A 91 17.74 -6.69 -14.03
C VAL A 91 16.48 -7.50 -14.36
N ASP A 92 16.59 -8.84 -14.29
CA ASP A 92 15.49 -9.78 -14.58
C ASP A 92 14.67 -10.16 -13.34
N GLU A 93 15.29 -10.21 -12.16
CA GLU A 93 14.61 -10.44 -10.88
C GLU A 93 15.00 -9.41 -9.81
N ILE A 94 14.09 -9.08 -8.89
CA ILE A 94 14.34 -8.02 -7.89
C ILE A 94 15.43 -8.43 -6.89
N GLU A 95 15.65 -9.74 -6.74
CA GLU A 95 16.69 -10.37 -5.95
C GLU A 95 18.09 -10.17 -6.56
N ASP A 96 18.18 -10.02 -7.88
CA ASP A 96 19.43 -9.75 -8.59
C ASP A 96 19.84 -8.27 -8.48
N ALA A 97 18.90 -7.40 -8.11
CA ALA A 97 19.21 -6.01 -7.84
C ALA A 97 20.14 -5.88 -6.62
N CYS A 98 21.14 -4.99 -6.71
CA CYS A 98 22.03 -4.71 -5.59
C CYS A 98 21.20 -4.36 -4.33
N PRO A 99 21.34 -5.10 -3.21
CA PRO A 99 20.54 -4.86 -2.01
C PRO A 99 20.66 -3.43 -1.46
N MET A 100 21.80 -2.77 -1.69
CA MET A 100 21.98 -1.36 -1.30
C MET A 100 21.11 -0.38 -2.10
N MET A 101 20.56 -0.78 -3.25
CA MET A 101 19.62 0.03 -4.02
C MET A 101 18.20 -0.04 -3.45
N LEU A 102 17.90 -1.10 -2.69
CA LEU A 102 16.62 -1.36 -2.04
C LEU A 102 16.76 -1.08 -0.54
N VAL A 103 17.19 0.14 -0.21
CA VAL A 103 17.15 0.68 1.16
C VAL A 103 16.58 2.08 1.16
N TRP A 104 15.93 2.47 2.27
CA TRP A 104 15.25 3.77 2.39
C TRP A 104 16.12 4.97 1.99
N ARG A 105 17.42 4.93 2.30
CA ARG A 105 18.39 5.98 1.97
C ARG A 105 18.59 6.16 0.47
N ASN A 106 18.47 5.07 -0.30
CA ASN A 106 18.67 5.03 -1.75
C ASN A 106 17.35 4.85 -2.52
N ARG A 107 16.20 5.15 -1.88
CA ARG A 107 14.88 4.97 -2.48
C ARG A 107 14.75 5.73 -3.80
N ARG A 108 14.19 5.09 -4.81
CA ARG A 108 13.73 5.78 -6.02
C ARG A 108 12.32 6.31 -5.79
N THR A 109 12.10 7.58 -6.13
CA THR A 109 10.81 8.25 -5.94
C THR A 109 10.27 8.70 -7.29
N PHE A 110 9.08 8.22 -7.60
CA PHE A 110 8.35 8.55 -8.82
C PHE A 110 7.25 9.55 -8.48
N LEU A 111 7.26 10.69 -9.17
CA LEU A 111 6.31 11.77 -8.93
C LEU A 111 4.99 11.49 -9.65
N HIS A 112 3.91 12.07 -9.14
CA HIS A 112 2.62 12.04 -9.81
C HIS A 112 2.75 12.50 -11.28
N GLY A 113 2.24 11.67 -12.19
CA GLY A 113 2.20 11.96 -13.62
C GLY A 113 3.11 11.06 -14.46
N THR A 114 4.15 10.47 -13.87
CA THR A 114 4.99 9.50 -14.58
C THR A 114 4.29 8.14 -14.73
N ASP A 115 4.77 7.31 -15.66
CA ASP A 115 4.17 6.01 -15.91
C ASP A 115 4.50 5.01 -14.81
N GLU A 116 5.68 5.09 -14.21
CA GLU A 116 6.07 4.31 -13.04
C GLU A 116 5.19 4.62 -11.85
N PHE A 117 4.87 5.91 -11.62
CA PHE A 117 3.92 6.31 -10.58
C PHE A 117 2.56 5.64 -10.80
N LYS A 118 2.02 5.70 -12.02
CA LYS A 118 0.72 5.09 -12.35
C LYS A 118 0.75 3.57 -12.17
N ALA A 119 1.81 2.92 -12.67
CA ALA A 119 1.99 1.48 -12.59
C ALA A 119 2.09 1.00 -11.14
N LEU A 120 2.93 1.65 -10.33
CA LEU A 120 3.10 1.32 -8.92
C LEU A 120 1.85 1.59 -8.11
N LEU A 121 1.16 2.71 -8.34
CA LEU A 121 -0.09 3.03 -7.67
C LEU A 121 -1.21 2.07 -8.05
N GLY A 122 -1.23 1.57 -9.29
CA GLY A 122 -2.17 0.58 -9.79
C GLY A 122 -1.88 -0.86 -9.34
N SER A 123 -0.66 -1.14 -8.86
CA SER A 123 -0.25 -2.48 -8.43
C SER A 123 -1.13 -3.03 -7.29
N PRO A 124 -1.18 -4.36 -7.09
CA PRO A 124 -1.89 -4.97 -5.96
C PRO A 124 -1.56 -4.37 -4.59
N ASN A 125 -0.31 -3.94 -4.38
CA ASN A 125 0.12 -3.31 -3.12
C ASN A 125 -0.15 -1.80 -3.09
N GLY A 126 -0.02 -1.09 -4.21
CA GLY A 126 -0.22 0.36 -4.29
C GLY A 126 -1.68 0.78 -4.24
N ARG A 127 -2.57 0.02 -4.90
CA ARG A 127 -3.98 0.41 -5.05
C ARG A 127 -4.72 0.60 -3.74
N GLY A 128 -4.29 -0.11 -2.68
CA GLY A 128 -4.86 0.06 -1.34
C GLY A 128 -4.68 1.48 -0.82
N ALA A 129 -3.52 2.09 -1.05
CA ALA A 129 -3.25 3.47 -0.65
C ALA A 129 -4.15 4.46 -1.41
N ALA A 130 -4.30 4.28 -2.72
CA ALA A 130 -5.22 5.09 -3.52
C ALA A 130 -6.67 4.94 -3.06
N LEU A 131 -7.11 3.70 -2.85
CA LEU A 131 -8.48 3.40 -2.46
C LEU A 131 -8.86 3.99 -1.10
N ILE A 132 -7.94 4.03 -0.12
CA ILE A 132 -8.19 4.74 1.16
C ILE A 132 -8.64 6.18 0.91
N LEU A 133 -7.98 6.90 0.00
CA LEU A 133 -8.33 8.30 -0.30
C LEU A 133 -9.61 8.41 -1.15
N ILE A 134 -9.80 7.50 -2.11
CA ILE A 134 -10.95 7.51 -3.03
C ILE A 134 -12.24 7.19 -2.28
N THR A 135 -12.29 6.09 -1.52
CA THR A 135 -13.51 5.61 -0.85
C THR A 135 -13.87 6.41 0.40
N HIS A 136 -12.91 7.15 0.95
CA HIS A 136 -13.09 7.99 2.15
C HIS A 136 -12.79 9.47 1.88
N LYS A 137 -13.06 9.96 0.67
CA LYS A 137 -12.82 11.34 0.24
C LYS A 137 -13.40 12.40 1.19
N GLY A 138 -14.55 12.13 1.81
CA GLY A 138 -15.15 13.03 2.81
C GLY A 138 -14.30 13.25 4.05
N ALA A 139 -13.52 12.24 4.47
CA ALA A 139 -12.63 12.31 5.63
C ALA A 139 -11.31 13.04 5.32
N PHE A 140 -10.78 12.84 4.12
CA PHE A 140 -9.48 13.40 3.71
C PHE A 140 -9.60 14.76 3.00
N GLY A 141 -10.77 15.09 2.45
CA GLY A 141 -11.02 16.29 1.66
C GLY A 141 -10.69 16.13 0.17
N PRO A 142 -11.29 16.96 -0.70
CA PRO A 142 -11.28 16.74 -2.15
C PRO A 142 -9.93 17.03 -2.84
N LYS A 143 -9.01 17.72 -2.16
CA LYS A 143 -7.69 18.09 -2.69
C LYS A 143 -6.57 17.13 -2.26
N THR A 144 -6.88 16.16 -1.40
CA THR A 144 -5.87 15.22 -0.89
C THR A 144 -5.54 14.19 -1.96
N ARG A 145 -4.25 14.05 -2.28
CA ARG A 145 -3.73 13.18 -3.33
C ARG A 145 -2.41 12.55 -2.92
N ILE A 146 -2.09 11.42 -3.54
CA ILE A 146 -0.74 10.83 -3.45
C ILE A 146 0.15 11.60 -4.43
N SER A 147 1.17 12.27 -3.90
CA SER A 147 2.10 13.09 -4.69
C SER A 147 3.24 12.29 -5.31
N SER A 148 3.59 11.16 -4.70
CA SER A 148 4.69 10.31 -5.13
C SER A 148 4.55 8.89 -4.60
N VAL A 149 5.24 7.96 -5.25
CA VAL A 149 5.47 6.59 -4.77
C VAL A 149 6.97 6.37 -4.71
N SER A 150 7.46 5.80 -3.61
CA SER A 150 8.86 5.46 -3.44
C SER A 150 9.04 3.95 -3.32
N LEU A 151 10.07 3.42 -3.98
CA LEU A 151 10.52 2.03 -3.85
C LEU A 151 11.88 2.00 -3.16
N PHE A 152 12.04 1.07 -2.23
CA PHE A 152 13.19 0.87 -1.38
C PHE A 152 13.12 -0.47 -0.67
#